data_AF-A0A930VI65-F1
#
_entry.id   AF-A0A930VI65-F1
#
_cell.length_a   1.000
_cell.length_b   1.000
_cell.length_c   1.000
_cell.angle_alpha   90.00
_cell.angle_beta   90.00
_cell.angle_gamma   90.00
#
_symmetry.space_group_name_H-M   'P 1'
#
loop_
_entity.id
_entity.type
_entity.pdbx_description
1 polymer ?
#
loop_
_entity_poly.entity_id
_entity_poly.type
_entity_poly.pdbx_seq_one_letter_code
_entity_poly.pdbx_strand_id
1 'polypeptide(L)'
;MNVRWPWARRAARHDMTCREAVALVTAYLDGALEVREHDLLEQHLDECPHCSEHLKQIEATILLTGEVRAEHLDPLAREDLLDLYRRWRSERDRS
;
A
#
# COMPACT_ATOMS: atom_id res chain seq x y z
N MET A 1 -7.17 -12.77 -3.01
CA MET A 1 -7.36 -13.60 -4.22
C MET A 1 -6.11 -13.47 -5.08
N ASN A 2 -5.44 -14.57 -5.43
CA ASN A 2 -4.17 -14.56 -6.15
C ASN A 2 -4.41 -14.38 -7.66
N VAL A 3 -4.46 -13.13 -8.13
CA VAL A 3 -4.70 -12.81 -9.55
C VAL A 3 -3.39 -12.96 -10.29
N ARG A 4 -3.17 -14.12 -10.91
CA ARG A 4 -1.98 -14.38 -11.72
C ARG A 4 -2.13 -13.69 -13.09
N TRP A 5 -1.80 -12.41 -13.14
CA TRP A 5 -1.96 -11.59 -14.33
C TRP A 5 -1.08 -12.09 -15.50
N PRO A 6 -1.61 -12.16 -16.73
CA PRO A 6 -0.92 -12.77 -17.87
C PRO A 6 0.37 -12.05 -18.32
N TRP A 7 0.62 -10.81 -17.87
CA TRP A 7 1.82 -10.03 -18.17
C TRP A 7 2.93 -10.12 -17.09
N ALA A 8 2.63 -10.62 -15.88
CA ALA A 8 3.61 -10.85 -14.80
C ALA A 8 4.81 -11.72 -15.23
N ARG A 9 4.57 -12.66 -16.16
CA ARG A 9 5.62 -13.52 -16.73
C ARG A 9 6.62 -12.78 -17.63
N ARG A 10 6.30 -11.59 -18.14
CA ARG A 10 7.14 -10.83 -19.09
C ARG A 10 8.10 -9.87 -18.40
N ALA A 11 7.66 -9.23 -17.30
CA ALA A 11 8.50 -8.43 -16.42
C ALA A 11 9.71 -9.22 -15.85
N ALA A 12 9.64 -10.55 -15.89
CA ALA A 12 10.73 -11.42 -15.48
C ALA A 12 12.00 -11.34 -16.35
N ARG A 13 11.99 -10.69 -17.52
CA ARG A 13 13.11 -10.79 -18.49
C ARG A 13 13.72 -9.48 -18.98
N HIS A 14 13.06 -8.33 -18.88
CA HIS A 14 13.63 -7.01 -19.18
C HIS A 14 12.62 -5.95 -18.74
N ASP A 15 13.10 -4.96 -18.00
CA ASP A 15 12.53 -3.63 -17.69
C ASP A 15 10.99 -3.50 -17.61
N MET A 16 10.49 -3.09 -16.43
CA MET A 16 9.06 -2.88 -16.21
C MET A 16 8.59 -1.63 -16.96
N THR A 17 7.51 -1.74 -17.74
CA THR A 17 6.91 -0.58 -18.38
C THR A 17 5.98 0.17 -17.43
N CYS A 18 5.77 1.48 -17.65
CA CYS A 18 4.81 2.26 -16.86
C CYS A 18 3.40 1.66 -16.87
N ARG A 19 2.99 1.03 -17.97
CA ARG A 19 1.68 0.35 -18.08
C ARG A 19 1.58 -0.83 -17.12
N GLU A 20 2.66 -1.61 -17.01
CA GLU A 20 2.73 -2.75 -16.08
C GLU A 20 2.80 -2.25 -14.65
N ALA A 21 3.60 -1.21 -14.37
CA ALA A 21 3.69 -0.59 -13.05
C ALA A 21 2.32 -0.11 -12.54
N VAL A 22 1.62 0.69 -13.35
CA VAL A 22 0.26 1.18 -13.04
C VAL A 22 -0.70 0.03 -12.75
N ALA A 23 -0.60 -1.08 -13.48
CA ALA A 23 -1.45 -2.23 -13.26
C ALA A 23 -1.11 -3.04 -11.98
N LEU A 24 0.10 -2.88 -11.44
CA LEU A 24 0.51 -3.48 -10.15
C LEU A 24 0.21 -2.58 -8.94
N VAL A 25 0.05 -1.26 -9.11
CA VAL A 25 -0.06 -0.29 -7.99
C VAL A 25 -1.11 -0.71 -6.94
N THR A 26 -2.29 -1.18 -7.35
CA THR A 26 -3.31 -1.62 -6.38
C THR A 26 -2.85 -2.85 -5.59
N ALA A 27 -2.31 -3.87 -6.27
CA ALA A 27 -1.82 -5.07 -5.59
C ALA A 27 -0.59 -4.79 -4.71
N TYR A 28 0.22 -3.79 -5.07
CA TYR A 28 1.32 -3.28 -4.24
C TYR A 28 0.80 -2.66 -2.93
N LEU A 29 -0.18 -1.75 -3.02
CA LEU A 29 -0.81 -1.12 -1.86
C LEU A 29 -1.55 -2.13 -0.96
N ASP A 30 -2.12 -3.17 -1.55
CA ASP A 30 -2.79 -4.27 -0.83
C ASP A 30 -1.79 -5.28 -0.22
N GLY A 31 -0.48 -5.13 -0.44
CA GLY A 31 0.55 -6.07 0.01
C GLY A 31 0.41 -7.47 -0.62
N ALA A 32 -0.16 -7.54 -1.83
CA ALA A 32 -0.55 -8.77 -2.50
C ALA A 32 0.38 -9.20 -3.64
N LEU A 33 1.49 -8.47 -3.87
CA LEU A 33 2.49 -8.81 -4.89
C LEU A 33 3.38 -9.98 -4.46
N GLU A 34 3.81 -10.79 -5.43
CA GLU A 34 4.94 -11.70 -5.20
C GLU A 34 6.25 -10.89 -5.04
N VAL A 35 7.20 -11.39 -4.26
CA VAL A 35 8.47 -10.68 -3.93
C VAL A 35 9.15 -10.10 -5.16
N ARG A 36 9.20 -10.86 -6.26
CA ARG A 36 9.84 -10.41 -7.50
C ARG A 36 9.11 -9.22 -8.15
N GLU A 37 7.78 -9.22 -8.12
CA GLU A 37 6.97 -8.14 -8.69
C GLU A 37 7.10 -6.87 -7.85
N HIS A 38 7.17 -7.04 -6.53
CA HIS A 38 7.46 -5.95 -5.60
C HIS A 38 8.81 -5.30 -5.93
N ASP A 39 9.89 -6.08 -6.01
CA ASP A 39 11.23 -5.55 -6.29
C ASP A 39 11.33 -4.81 -7.63
N LEU A 40 10.70 -5.35 -8.68
CA LEU A 40 10.68 -4.71 -10.00
C LEU A 40 9.86 -3.41 -10.01
N LEU A 41 8.75 -3.38 -9.26
CA LEU A 41 7.94 -2.17 -9.14
C LEU A 41 8.68 -1.10 -8.35
N GLU A 42 9.32 -1.44 -7.23
CA GLU A 42 10.15 -0.51 -6.45
C GLU A 42 11.25 0.11 -7.32
N GLN A 43 11.99 -0.71 -8.06
CA GLN A 43 13.01 -0.20 -8.98
C GLN A 43 12.41 0.77 -10.01
N HIS A 44 11.24 0.44 -10.58
CA HIS A 44 10.58 1.32 -11.54
C HIS A 44 10.11 2.64 -10.90
N LEU A 45 9.61 2.60 -9.67
CA LEU A 45 9.16 3.79 -8.94
C LEU A 45 10.32 4.72 -8.60
N ASP A 46 11.52 4.18 -8.34
CA ASP A 46 12.75 4.95 -8.13
C ASP A 46 13.21 5.67 -9.41
N GLU A 47 13.04 5.04 -10.57
CA GLU A 47 13.53 5.55 -11.85
C GLU A 47 12.49 6.41 -12.61
N CYS A 48 11.19 6.27 -12.32
CA CYS A 48 10.10 6.91 -13.06
C CYS A 48 9.24 7.86 -12.19
N PRO A 49 9.49 9.17 -12.22
CA PRO A 49 8.74 10.15 -11.43
C PRO A 49 7.22 10.17 -11.69
N HIS A 50 6.80 9.84 -12.91
CA HIS A 50 5.38 9.80 -13.27
C HIS A 50 4.65 8.63 -12.59
N CYS A 51 5.30 7.48 -12.44
CA CYS A 51 4.73 6.33 -11.74
C CYS A 51 4.73 6.54 -10.23
N SER A 52 5.77 7.15 -9.64
CA SER A 52 5.74 7.53 -8.23
C SER A 52 4.67 8.59 -7.93
N GLU A 53 4.42 9.53 -8.85
CA GLU A 53 3.30 10.47 -8.70
C GLU A 53 1.94 9.78 -8.85
N HIS A 54 1.82 8.82 -9.76
CA HIS A 54 0.59 8.03 -9.88
C HIS A 54 0.29 7.23 -8.61
N LEU A 55 1.30 6.63 -7.98
CA LEU A 55 1.15 5.95 -6.68
C LEU A 55 0.56 6.90 -5.63
N LYS A 56 1.14 8.10 -5.48
CA LYS A 56 0.62 9.12 -4.54
C LYS A 56 -0.82 9.53 -4.83
N GLN A 57 -1.21 9.60 -6.10
CA GLN A 57 -2.59 9.91 -6.48
C GLN A 57 -3.56 8.81 -6.03
N ILE A 58 -3.17 7.55 -6.16
CA ILE A 58 -3.99 6.42 -5.69
C ILE A 58 -4.05 6.40 -4.16
N GLU A 59 -2.93 6.63 -3.46
CA GLU A 59 -2.92 6.78 -1.99
C GLU A 59 -3.84 7.91 -1.52
N ALA A 60 -3.78 9.08 -2.17
CA ALA A 60 -4.67 10.20 -1.87
C ALA A 60 -6.14 9.84 -2.15
N THR A 61 -6.42 9.10 -3.22
CA THR A 61 -7.77 8.61 -3.52
C THR A 61 -8.27 7.66 -2.44
N ILE A 62 -7.43 6.73 -1.97
CA ILE A 62 -7.74 5.84 -0.85
C ILE A 62 -8.02 6.64 0.42
N LEU A 63 -7.21 7.65 0.72
CA LEU A 63 -7.42 8.50 1.90
C LEU A 63 -8.74 9.29 1.82
N LEU A 64 -9.04 9.86 0.65
CA LEU A 64 -10.23 10.68 0.44
C LEU A 64 -11.52 9.86 0.38
N THR A 65 -11.45 8.62 -0.11
CA THR A 65 -12.61 7.71 -0.18
C THR A 65 -12.70 6.76 1.02
N GLY A 66 -11.62 6.63 1.78
CA GLY A 66 -11.50 5.78 2.96
C GLY A 66 -12.17 6.40 4.18
N GLU A 67 -13.49 6.30 4.26
CA GLU A 67 -14.20 6.55 5.53
C GLU A 67 -14.06 5.35 6.48
N VAL A 68 -12.97 5.31 7.27
CA VAL A 68 -12.94 4.47 8.47
C VAL A 68 -13.66 5.23 9.59
N ARG A 69 -14.98 5.05 9.65
CA ARG A 69 -15.79 5.57 10.75
C ARG A 69 -15.60 4.69 11.99
N ALA A 70 -15.67 5.27 13.18
CA ALA A 70 -15.57 4.52 14.43
C ALA A 70 -16.65 3.42 14.54
N GLU A 71 -17.76 3.62 13.84
CA GLU A 71 -18.87 2.68 13.69
C GLU A 71 -18.55 1.44 12.83
N HIS A 72 -17.53 1.51 11.96
CA HIS A 72 -17.09 0.38 11.12
C HIS A 72 -16.06 -0.52 11.81
N LEU A 73 -15.52 -0.08 12.96
CA LEU A 73 -14.59 -0.87 13.76
C LEU A 73 -15.36 -1.80 14.69
N ASP A 74 -14.86 -3.03 14.85
CA ASP A 74 -15.29 -3.88 15.94
C ASP A 74 -15.10 -3.14 17.28
N PRO A 75 -16.11 -3.11 18.18
CA PRO A 75 -16.02 -2.36 19.42
C PRO A 75 -14.82 -2.74 20.30
N LEU A 76 -14.40 -4.02 20.30
CA LEU A 76 -13.24 -4.48 21.06
C LEU A 76 -11.95 -3.97 20.41
N ALA A 77 -11.84 -4.09 19.08
CA ALA A 77 -10.70 -3.55 18.35
C ALA A 77 -10.53 -2.03 18.57
N ARG A 78 -11.64 -1.28 18.66
CA ARG A 78 -11.60 0.15 18.97
C ARG A 78 -11.05 0.43 20.36
N GLU A 79 -11.51 -0.28 21.39
CA GLU A 79 -10.99 -0.11 22.76
C GLU A 79 -9.52 -0.47 22.85
N ASP A 80 -9.08 -1.56 22.22
CA ASP A 80 -7.68 -1.98 22.19
C ASP A 80 -6.76 -0.92 21.57
N LEU A 81 -7.20 -0.30 20.46
CA LEU A 81 -6.48 0.81 19.81
C LEU A 81 -6.39 2.04 20.71
N LEU A 82 -7.48 2.41 21.41
CA LEU A 82 -7.49 3.53 22.35
C LEU A 82 -6.60 3.27 23.56
N ASP A 83 -6.58 2.05 24.07
CA ASP A 83 -5.69 1.63 25.17
C ASP A 83 -4.22 1.71 24.78
N LEU A 84 -3.87 1.23 23.58
CA LEU A 84 -2.52 1.33 23.04
C LEU A 84 -2.08 2.79 22.93
N TYR A 85 -2.95 3.66 22.38
CA TYR A 85 -2.67 5.08 22.22
C TYR A 85 -2.48 5.79 23.57
N ARG A 86 -3.36 5.52 24.55
CA ARG A 86 -3.26 6.06 25.92
C ARG A 86 -1.94 5.70 26.58
N ARG A 87 -1.50 4.44 26.43
CA ARG A 87 -0.23 3.95 26.97
C ARG A 87 0.96 4.70 26.38
N TRP A 88 1.02 4.77 25.05
CA TRP A 88 2.07 5.49 24.30
C TRP A 88 2.17 6.97 24.71
N ARG A 89 1.04 7.67 24.87
CA ARG A 89 1.00 9.06 25.37
C ARG A 89 1.61 9.18 26.76
N SER A 90 1.25 8.29 27.68
CA SER A 90 1.74 8.30 29.06
C SER A 90 3.24 8.02 29.18
N GLU A 91 3.82 7.28 28.23
CA GLU A 91 5.24 6.97 28.17
C GLU A 91 6.05 8.15 27.63
N ARG A 92 5.49 8.91 26.67
CA ARG A 92 6.12 10.13 26.15
C ARG A 92 6.07 11.30 27.12
N ASP A 93 4.98 11.47 27.85
CA ASP A 93 4.85 12.55 28.84
C ASP A 93 5.68 12.29 30.12
N ARG A 94 6.23 11.07 30.28
CA ARG A 94 7.16 10.68 31.36
C ARG A 94 8.64 10.75 30.95
N SER A 95 8.95 11.11 29.70
CA SER A 95 10.30 11.29 29.16
C SER A 95 10.63 12.76 28.91
#